data_AF-A0A1V6RGS9-F1
#
_entry.id   AF-A0A1V6RGS9-F1
#
_cell.length_a   1.000
_cell.length_b   1.000
_cell.length_c   1.000
_cell.angle_alpha   90.00
_cell.angle_beta   90.00
_cell.angle_gamma   90.00
#
_symmetry.space_group_name_H-M   'P 1'
#
loop_
_entity.id
_entity.type
_entity.pdbx_description
1 polymer ?
#
loop_
_entity_poly.entity_id
_entity_poly.type
_entity_poly.pdbx_seq_one_letter_code
_entity_poly.pdbx_strand_id
1 'polypeptide(L)'
;MDFAMESPDTMPSYDSDTASEERPSSQPANTKIQAKFQIARPPPKSSQLLRLSPKLLLQIQQLPPNHRPVPVLEIWQPPLRKSKLTRGFPQRPKLGARDIYATLNEPYITHKQPNEQGHPREPDTQSYNIQEKDIVAAMCQPSSSENPISSSIHFRDTRCIWQASPSSAGSEKGTSYRFIIKKEDNTTDKEQCRMIMQWEKRELSGSSDNEQFVLMAIDRKARRKSRIATMTRAGFDISVKKSSILDHLRTCLVLTEPVSEDSTDLETWVYNLVLTLGVTVASQEGWLS
;
A
#
# COMPACT_ATOMS: atom_id res chain seq x y z
N MET A 1 -5.11 -75.50 -41.99
CA MET A 1 -5.31 -76.00 -40.63
C MET A 1 -4.13 -75.52 -39.81
N ASP A 2 -4.23 -74.75 -38.74
CA ASP A 2 -5.35 -74.11 -38.07
C ASP A 2 -4.76 -73.01 -37.18
N PHE A 3 -5.57 -72.01 -36.87
CA PHE A 3 -5.27 -70.96 -35.91
C PHE A 3 -5.19 -71.52 -34.48
N ALA A 4 -4.32 -70.94 -33.65
CA ALA A 4 -4.52 -70.91 -32.21
C ALA A 4 -4.16 -69.52 -31.66
N MET A 5 -5.08 -69.04 -30.85
CA MET A 5 -5.25 -67.73 -30.22
C MET A 5 -4.68 -67.80 -28.79
N GLU A 6 -4.14 -66.70 -28.23
CA GLU A 6 -4.61 -66.02 -27.00
C GLU A 6 -3.61 -64.98 -26.43
N SER A 7 -4.19 -64.00 -25.74
CA SER A 7 -3.72 -62.71 -25.16
C SER A 7 -3.02 -62.85 -23.78
N PRO A 8 -2.80 -61.80 -22.95
CA PRO A 8 -2.30 -60.41 -23.13
C PRO A 8 -1.21 -60.03 -22.06
N ASP A 9 -0.95 -58.73 -21.92
CA ASP A 9 -0.27 -58.01 -20.82
C ASP A 9 1.27 -57.99 -20.78
N THR A 10 1.84 -56.78 -20.95
CA THR A 10 2.54 -56.00 -19.91
C THR A 10 3.14 -54.75 -20.56
N MET A 11 2.69 -53.56 -20.14
CA MET A 11 3.36 -52.30 -20.48
C MET A 11 4.72 -52.19 -19.78
N PRO A 12 5.78 -51.71 -20.43
CA PRO A 12 6.94 -51.20 -19.72
C PRO A 12 6.79 -49.71 -19.39
N SER A 13 6.92 -49.45 -18.09
CA SER A 13 7.29 -48.20 -17.44
C SER A 13 8.39 -47.44 -18.19
N TYR A 14 8.20 -46.14 -18.43
CA TYR A 14 9.28 -45.23 -18.80
C TYR A 14 9.71 -44.45 -17.56
N ASP A 15 10.86 -44.85 -17.02
CA ASP A 15 11.60 -44.13 -16.01
C ASP A 15 12.29 -42.89 -16.59
N SER A 16 12.49 -41.94 -15.68
CA SER A 16 13.04 -40.60 -15.89
C SER A 16 14.49 -40.61 -16.34
N ASP A 17 14.85 -39.67 -17.22
CA ASP A 17 16.16 -38.99 -17.15
C ASP A 17 16.15 -37.70 -17.98
N THR A 18 16.13 -36.56 -17.30
CA THR A 18 16.68 -35.27 -17.79
C THR A 18 16.87 -34.35 -16.60
N ALA A 19 17.91 -34.64 -15.82
CA ALA A 19 18.49 -33.67 -14.89
C ALA A 19 19.15 -32.55 -15.70
N SER A 20 18.47 -31.42 -15.83
CA SER A 20 19.12 -30.15 -16.21
C SER A 20 19.71 -29.55 -14.94
N GLU A 21 21.03 -29.66 -14.80
CA GLU A 21 21.81 -28.93 -13.80
C GLU A 21 21.75 -27.42 -14.11
N GLU A 22 20.87 -26.69 -13.43
CA GLU A 22 20.95 -25.24 -13.36
C GLU A 22 22.08 -24.83 -12.40
N ARG A 23 23.15 -24.32 -13.00
CA ARG A 23 24.31 -23.70 -12.35
C ARG A 23 23.85 -22.60 -11.39
N PRO A 24 24.29 -22.56 -10.12
CA PRO A 24 23.92 -21.48 -9.21
C PRO A 24 24.61 -20.18 -9.63
N SER A 25 23.84 -19.27 -10.21
CA SER A 25 24.28 -17.89 -10.45
C SER A 25 24.55 -17.21 -9.11
N SER A 26 25.81 -16.87 -8.88
CA SER A 26 26.33 -16.20 -7.69
C SER A 26 26.01 -14.70 -7.73
N GLN A 27 24.81 -14.33 -7.26
CA GLN A 27 24.45 -13.02 -6.70
C GLN A 27 23.00 -13.12 -6.18
N PRO A 28 22.70 -12.88 -4.88
CA PRO A 28 21.32 -12.80 -4.45
C PRO A 28 20.74 -11.50 -5.02
N ALA A 29 20.04 -11.59 -6.16
CA ALA A 29 19.13 -10.54 -6.58
C ALA A 29 18.21 -10.25 -5.38
N ASN A 30 18.22 -9.00 -4.91
CA ASN A 30 17.49 -8.57 -3.72
C ASN A 30 15.98 -8.70 -4.01
N THR A 31 15.42 -9.86 -3.68
CA THR A 31 14.14 -10.40 -4.19
C THR A 31 13.01 -10.28 -3.17
N LYS A 32 13.23 -9.55 -2.08
CA LYS A 32 12.30 -9.50 -0.94
C LYS A 32 12.12 -8.06 -0.48
N ILE A 33 10.87 -7.67 -0.24
CA ILE A 33 10.50 -6.43 0.46
C ILE A 33 9.90 -6.86 1.79
N GLN A 34 10.47 -6.38 2.90
CA GLN A 34 9.95 -6.68 4.23
C GLN A 34 10.15 -5.51 5.19
N ALA A 35 9.08 -5.08 5.83
CA ALA A 35 9.15 -4.07 6.88
C ALA A 35 7.99 -4.20 7.86
N LYS A 36 8.27 -3.84 9.12
CA LYS A 36 7.27 -3.69 10.16
C LYS A 36 7.11 -2.22 10.50
N PHE A 37 5.88 -1.80 10.73
CA PHE A 37 5.57 -0.44 11.14
C PHE A 37 4.64 -0.47 12.34
N GLN A 38 4.80 0.46 13.26
CA GLN A 38 3.89 0.68 14.38
C GLN A 38 3.13 1.99 14.21
N ILE A 39 1.92 2.04 14.73
CA ILE A 39 1.08 3.24 14.79
C ILE A 39 1.20 3.84 16.19
N ALA A 40 1.65 5.09 16.27
CA ALA A 40 1.66 5.91 17.47
C ALA A 40 0.57 6.98 17.35
N ARG A 41 -0.24 7.15 18.41
CA ARG A 41 -1.29 8.18 18.46
C ARG A 41 -0.83 9.35 19.34
N PRO A 42 -1.04 10.60 18.91
CA PRO A 42 -0.74 11.74 19.76
C PRO A 42 -1.63 11.70 21.01
N PRO A 43 -1.15 12.22 22.15
CA PRO A 43 -1.98 12.34 23.36
C PRO A 43 -3.26 13.12 23.06
N PRO A 44 -4.41 12.74 23.67
CA PRO A 44 -5.64 13.51 23.56
C PRO A 44 -5.38 14.96 24.00
N LYS A 45 -5.45 15.90 23.05
CA LYS A 45 -5.36 17.33 23.37
C LYS A 45 -6.73 17.81 23.86
N SER A 46 -6.74 18.66 24.89
CA SER A 46 -7.91 19.45 25.28
C SER A 46 -8.49 20.14 24.03
N SER A 47 -9.80 20.08 23.86
CA SER A 47 -10.52 20.48 22.65
C SER A 47 -10.22 21.94 22.29
N GLN A 48 -9.30 22.15 21.35
CA GLN A 48 -9.19 23.44 20.66
C GLN A 48 -10.49 23.64 19.87
N LEU A 49 -11.39 24.44 20.44
CA LEU A 49 -12.72 24.74 19.90
C LEU A 49 -12.66 25.32 18.47
N LEU A 50 -11.52 25.90 18.08
CA LEU A 50 -11.27 26.45 16.75
C LEU A 50 -10.11 25.69 16.09
N ARG A 51 -10.41 24.82 15.10
CA ARG A 51 -9.44 24.06 14.29
C ARG A 51 -8.68 24.97 13.30
N LEU A 52 -7.93 25.93 13.84
CA LEU A 52 -7.14 26.90 13.08
C LEU A 52 -5.81 26.32 12.58
N SER A 53 -5.30 25.29 13.25
CA SER A 53 -4.10 24.53 12.86
C SER A 53 -4.47 23.14 12.32
N PRO A 54 -3.60 22.53 11.50
CA PRO A 54 -3.71 21.11 11.18
C PRO A 54 -3.70 20.24 12.44
N LYS A 55 -4.47 19.16 12.45
CA LYS A 55 -4.51 18.19 13.55
C LYS A 55 -3.74 16.93 13.16
N LEU A 56 -2.69 16.60 13.90
CA LEU A 56 -2.03 15.29 13.79
C LEU A 56 -3.00 14.23 14.30
N LEU A 57 -3.27 13.21 13.50
CA LEU A 57 -4.15 12.09 13.84
C LEU A 57 -3.35 10.89 14.33
N LEU A 58 -2.27 10.54 13.62
CA LEU A 58 -1.34 9.50 14.03
C LEU A 58 0.03 9.68 13.35
N GLN A 59 1.00 8.94 13.86
CA GLN A 59 2.33 8.78 13.28
C GLN A 59 2.59 7.30 13.06
N ILE A 60 3.16 6.96 11.91
CA ILE A 60 3.61 5.62 11.55
C ILE A 60 5.13 5.59 11.67
N GLN A 61 5.64 4.64 12.43
CA GLN A 61 7.07 4.47 12.65
C GLN A 61 7.53 3.13 12.07
N GLN A 62 8.59 3.14 11.27
CA GLN A 62 9.24 1.92 10.83
C GLN A 62 10.02 1.30 11.99
N LEU A 63 9.97 -0.03 12.09
CA LEU A 63 10.63 -0.84 13.10
C LEU A 63 11.79 -1.63 12.46
N PRO A 64 12.94 -0.99 12.23
CA PRO A 64 14.16 -1.69 11.82
C PRO A 64 14.63 -2.67 12.90
N PRO A 65 15.22 -3.82 12.52
CA PRO A 65 15.77 -4.76 13.49
C PRO A 65 16.93 -4.12 14.26
N ASN A 66 16.95 -4.26 15.59
CA ASN A 66 18.02 -3.78 16.47
C ASN A 66 18.27 -2.25 16.44
N HIS A 67 17.29 -1.46 16.02
CA HIS A 67 17.38 0.00 15.96
C HIS A 67 16.13 0.64 16.58
N ARG A 68 16.23 1.94 16.89
CA ARG A 68 15.08 2.69 17.40
C ARG A 68 13.98 2.81 16.33
N PRO A 69 12.70 2.93 16.72
CA PRO A 69 11.63 3.27 15.78
C PRO A 69 11.92 4.58 15.04
N VAL A 70 11.69 4.59 13.72
CA VAL A 70 11.92 5.75 12.84
C VAL A 70 10.58 6.34 12.39
N PRO A 71 10.25 7.60 12.71
CA PRO A 71 9.00 8.23 12.30
C PRO A 71 9.00 8.54 10.80
N VAL A 72 8.40 7.66 10.00
CA VAL A 72 8.43 7.79 8.53
C VAL A 72 7.26 8.59 8.00
N LEU A 73 6.06 8.39 8.52
CA LEU A 73 4.85 8.99 7.97
C LEU A 73 3.98 9.59 9.08
N GLU A 74 3.46 10.79 8.85
CA GLU A 74 2.49 11.43 9.74
C GLU A 74 1.19 11.70 9.00
N ILE A 75 0.07 11.42 9.66
CA ILE A 75 -1.27 11.58 9.09
C ILE A 75 -1.95 12.76 9.74
N TRP A 76 -2.33 13.72 8.91
CA TRP A 76 -2.83 15.02 9.33
C TRP A 76 -4.23 15.27 8.78
N GLN A 77 -5.03 15.99 9.57
CA GLN A 77 -6.27 16.59 9.13
C GLN A 77 -6.04 18.08 8.83
N PRO A 78 -6.52 18.62 7.69
CA PRO A 78 -6.31 20.01 7.34
C PRO A 78 -7.08 20.97 8.27
N PRO A 79 -6.63 22.24 8.36
CA PRO A 79 -7.37 23.29 9.06
C PRO A 79 -8.68 23.59 8.33
N LEU A 80 -9.61 24.27 9.00
CA LEU A 80 -10.91 24.64 8.40
C LEU A 80 -10.79 25.68 7.27
N ARG A 81 -9.67 26.42 7.21
CA ARG A 81 -9.43 27.41 6.16
C ARG A 81 -8.79 26.76 4.93
N LYS A 82 -9.08 27.33 3.75
CA LYS A 82 -8.48 26.90 2.49
C LYS A 82 -6.95 26.94 2.59
N SER A 83 -6.32 25.79 2.41
CA SER A 83 -4.87 25.64 2.43
C SER A 83 -4.36 25.25 1.04
N LYS A 84 -3.13 25.64 0.69
CA LYS A 84 -2.49 25.30 -0.60
C LYS A 84 -1.70 23.99 -0.52
N LEU A 85 -2.06 23.09 0.40
CA LEU A 85 -1.33 21.85 0.72
C LEU A 85 -1.06 20.97 -0.49
N THR A 86 -1.96 20.99 -1.48
CA THR A 86 -1.93 20.08 -2.63
C THR A 86 -1.51 20.74 -3.94
N ARG A 87 -0.96 21.97 -3.90
CA ARG A 87 -0.62 22.72 -5.11
C ARG A 87 0.42 21.99 -6.00
N GLY A 88 1.31 21.22 -5.40
CA GLY A 88 2.37 20.46 -6.06
C GLY A 88 1.94 19.08 -6.56
N PHE A 89 0.69 18.69 -6.34
CA PHE A 89 0.14 17.45 -6.91
C PHE A 89 -0.22 17.69 -8.38
N PRO A 90 -0.07 16.70 -9.27
CA PRO A 90 -0.51 16.83 -10.65
C PRO A 90 -2.00 17.20 -10.78
N GLN A 91 -2.86 16.55 -9.99
CA GLN A 91 -4.32 16.73 -10.02
C GLN A 91 -4.83 17.85 -9.10
N ARG A 92 -3.96 18.35 -8.21
CA ARG A 92 -4.25 19.44 -7.25
C ARG A 92 -5.58 19.27 -6.49
N PRO A 93 -5.82 18.13 -5.82
CA PRO A 93 -7.09 17.86 -5.15
C PRO A 93 -7.38 18.90 -4.06
N LYS A 94 -8.63 19.37 -3.96
CA LYS A 94 -9.02 20.34 -2.92
C LYS A 94 -9.39 19.59 -1.64
N LEU A 95 -8.56 19.69 -0.60
CA LEU A 95 -8.84 19.05 0.69
C LEU A 95 -9.89 19.83 1.49
N GLY A 96 -10.97 19.14 1.84
CA GLY A 96 -11.99 19.56 2.79
C GLY A 96 -11.66 19.19 4.23
N ALA A 97 -12.49 19.64 5.17
CA ALA A 97 -12.24 19.50 6.61
C ALA A 97 -12.28 18.05 7.12
N ARG A 98 -12.88 17.11 6.36
CA ARG A 98 -12.96 15.68 6.68
C ARG A 98 -11.87 14.85 6.01
N ASP A 99 -11.12 15.46 5.09
CA ASP A 99 -10.05 14.79 4.38
C ASP A 99 -8.81 14.68 5.27
N ILE A 100 -7.88 13.84 4.85
CA ILE A 100 -6.62 13.65 5.54
C ILE A 100 -5.48 13.65 4.51
N TYR A 101 -4.28 13.97 4.95
CA TYR A 101 -3.09 13.94 4.11
C TYR A 101 -1.93 13.31 4.89
N ALA A 102 -0.98 12.76 4.14
CA ALA A 102 0.21 12.13 4.70
C ALA A 102 1.44 12.97 4.38
N THR A 103 2.29 13.19 5.38
CA THR A 103 3.60 13.81 5.23
C THR A 103 4.69 12.80 5.52
N LEU A 104 5.77 12.84 4.74
CA LEU A 104 7.00 12.10 5.03
C LEU A 104 7.81 12.90 6.04
N ASN A 105 8.16 12.30 7.18
CA ASN A 105 8.97 12.95 8.22
C ASN A 105 10.44 12.52 8.08
N GLU A 106 10.73 11.23 8.25
CA GLU A 106 12.03 10.63 7.93
C GLU A 106 11.93 9.68 6.71
N PRO A 107 13.00 9.51 5.91
CA PRO A 107 13.00 8.55 4.82
C PRO A 107 12.85 7.11 5.33
N TYR A 108 12.25 6.25 4.50
CA TYR A 108 12.18 4.82 4.79
C TYR A 108 13.57 4.18 4.77
N ILE A 109 13.82 3.29 5.72
CA ILE A 109 14.97 2.40 5.69
C ILE A 109 14.65 1.28 4.69
N THR A 110 15.41 1.22 3.60
CA THR A 110 15.25 0.21 2.55
C THR A 110 16.45 -0.73 2.50
N HIS A 111 16.30 -1.89 1.86
CA HIS A 111 17.38 -2.87 1.76
C HIS A 111 18.53 -2.40 0.86
N LYS A 112 18.32 -1.29 0.12
CA LYS A 112 19.30 -0.69 -0.78
C LYS A 112 20.15 0.39 -0.11
N GLN A 113 19.73 0.93 1.04
CA GLN A 113 20.58 1.88 1.73
C GLN A 113 21.75 1.11 2.36
N PRO A 114 23.01 1.37 1.93
CA PRO A 114 24.15 0.92 2.71
C PRO A 114 24.01 1.54 4.10
N ASN A 115 24.44 0.79 5.11
CA ASN A 115 24.39 1.14 6.52
C ASN A 115 25.29 2.37 6.76
N GLU A 116 24.88 3.56 6.31
CA GLU A 116 25.55 4.82 6.61
C GLU A 116 25.19 5.19 8.04
N GLN A 117 25.91 4.55 8.96
CA GLN A 117 26.12 5.07 10.29
C GLN A 117 26.78 6.45 10.16
N GLY A 118 25.99 7.50 10.32
CA GLY A 118 26.51 8.82 10.67
C GLY A 118 26.14 9.94 9.70
N HIS A 119 24.99 10.57 9.94
CA HIS A 119 24.98 11.99 10.30
C HIS A 119 23.63 12.28 10.97
N PRO A 120 23.60 12.72 12.25
CA PRO A 120 22.41 13.36 12.75
C PRO A 120 22.25 14.65 11.95
N ARG A 121 21.22 14.72 11.09
CA ARG A 121 20.69 16.02 10.70
C ARG A 121 20.31 16.71 12.01
N GLU A 122 20.98 17.82 12.30
CA GLU A 122 20.66 18.66 13.45
C GLU A 122 19.14 18.90 13.47
N PRO A 123 18.47 18.73 14.61
CA PRO A 123 17.06 19.05 14.73
C PRO A 123 16.94 20.57 14.63
N ASP A 124 16.82 21.05 13.39
CA ASP A 124 16.43 22.40 13.12
C ASP A 124 15.13 22.63 13.89
N THR A 125 15.22 23.48 14.91
CA THR A 125 14.09 23.92 15.73
C THR A 125 13.25 24.87 14.88
N GLN A 126 12.72 24.35 13.78
CA GLN A 126 11.86 25.08 12.87
C GLN A 126 10.43 24.74 13.26
N SER A 127 9.71 25.79 13.65
CA SER A 127 8.26 25.85 13.78
C SER A 127 7.53 24.89 12.82
N TYR A 128 6.48 24.22 13.32
CA TYR A 128 5.56 23.29 12.63
C TYR A 128 4.93 23.80 11.31
N ASN A 129 5.74 24.21 10.36
CA ASN A 129 5.33 24.68 9.05
C ASN A 129 5.59 23.52 8.09
N ILE A 130 4.61 22.63 7.99
CA ILE A 130 4.60 21.53 7.03
C ILE A 130 4.90 22.14 5.67
N GLN A 131 6.09 21.87 5.13
CA GLN A 131 6.43 22.38 3.82
C GLN A 131 5.59 21.60 2.83
N GLU A 132 5.13 22.28 1.79
CA GLU A 132 4.32 21.63 0.75
C GLU A 132 5.02 20.39 0.19
N LYS A 133 6.37 20.38 0.16
CA LYS A 133 7.22 19.28 -0.33
C LYS A 133 7.12 18.00 0.51
N ASP A 134 6.75 18.09 1.78
CA ASP A 134 6.73 16.94 2.67
C ASP A 134 5.47 16.08 2.47
N ILE A 135 4.45 16.63 1.81
CA ILE A 135 3.16 15.97 1.60
C ILE A 135 3.28 14.97 0.44
N VAL A 136 3.15 13.69 0.77
CA VAL A 136 3.31 12.57 -0.17
C VAL A 136 1.98 12.02 -0.69
N ALA A 137 0.89 12.18 0.08
CA ALA A 137 -0.42 11.72 -0.33
C ALA A 137 -1.55 12.59 0.25
N ALA A 138 -2.65 12.69 -0.51
CA ALA A 138 -3.89 13.31 -0.10
C ALA A 138 -5.04 12.29 -0.24
N MET A 139 -5.81 12.08 0.82
CA MET A 139 -6.91 11.12 0.89
C MET A 139 -8.21 11.89 1.10
N CYS A 140 -8.97 12.03 0.02
CA CYS A 140 -10.22 12.78 -0.02
C CYS A 140 -11.40 11.86 0.26
N GLN A 141 -12.23 12.22 1.22
CA GLN A 141 -13.47 11.52 1.55
C GLN A 141 -14.52 11.74 0.43
N PRO A 142 -15.53 10.85 0.32
CA PRO A 142 -16.58 11.01 -0.67
C PRO A 142 -17.27 12.37 -0.52
N SER A 143 -17.38 13.12 -1.61
CA SER A 143 -18.21 14.32 -1.67
C SER A 143 -19.64 13.93 -2.01
N SER A 144 -20.62 14.64 -1.43
CA SER A 144 -22.04 14.36 -1.65
C SER A 144 -22.51 14.60 -3.10
N SER A 145 -21.68 15.14 -4.00
CA SER A 145 -22.11 15.69 -5.28
C SER A 145 -21.77 14.85 -6.52
N GLU A 146 -20.71 14.03 -6.53
CA GLU A 146 -20.23 13.42 -7.78
C GLU A 146 -20.12 11.88 -7.76
N ASN A 147 -19.91 11.25 -6.60
CA ASN A 147 -20.01 9.80 -6.40
C ASN A 147 -20.09 9.52 -4.89
N PRO A 148 -21.28 9.31 -4.31
CA PRO A 148 -21.49 9.41 -2.87
C PRO A 148 -20.82 8.31 -2.03
N ILE A 149 -20.15 7.33 -2.67
CA ILE A 149 -19.69 6.09 -2.01
C ILE A 149 -18.16 5.92 -2.07
N SER A 150 -17.45 6.62 -2.96
CA SER A 150 -16.01 6.36 -3.18
C SER A 150 -15.13 7.52 -2.74
N SER A 151 -14.13 7.23 -1.90
CA SER A 151 -13.03 8.15 -1.60
C SER A 151 -11.99 8.12 -2.73
N SER A 152 -11.16 9.16 -2.81
CA SER A 152 -10.05 9.23 -3.76
C SER A 152 -8.73 9.49 -3.04
N ILE A 153 -7.66 8.89 -3.54
CA ILE A 153 -6.31 9.04 -3.02
C ILE A 153 -5.44 9.53 -4.18
N HIS A 154 -4.73 10.62 -3.91
CA HIS A 154 -3.82 11.26 -4.83
C HIS A 154 -2.43 11.13 -4.21
N PHE A 155 -1.47 10.56 -4.93
CA PHE A 155 -0.07 10.60 -4.53
C PHE A 155 0.62 11.74 -5.26
N ARG A 156 1.52 12.44 -4.55
CA ARG A 156 2.21 13.60 -5.11
C ARG A 156 2.97 13.26 -6.39
N ASP A 157 3.63 12.11 -6.40
CA ASP A 157 4.61 11.75 -7.43
C ASP A 157 4.02 10.89 -8.55
N THR A 158 2.69 10.78 -8.64
CA THR A 158 2.00 9.97 -9.66
C THR A 158 0.89 10.75 -10.35
N ARG A 159 0.67 10.53 -11.65
CA ARG A 159 -0.42 11.16 -12.40
C ARG A 159 -1.76 10.45 -12.27
N CYS A 160 -1.79 9.24 -11.71
CA CYS A 160 -3.03 8.51 -11.50
C CYS A 160 -3.80 8.93 -10.24
N ILE A 161 -5.10 8.62 -10.21
CA ILE A 161 -5.94 8.73 -9.02
C ILE A 161 -6.34 7.33 -8.56
N TRP A 162 -6.14 7.01 -7.29
CA TRP A 162 -6.65 5.77 -6.71
C TRP A 162 -8.06 6.01 -6.19
N GLN A 163 -9.05 5.28 -6.72
CA GLN A 163 -10.41 5.31 -6.19
C GLN A 163 -10.60 4.18 -5.19
N ALA A 164 -11.03 4.54 -3.99
CA ALA A 164 -11.31 3.62 -2.90
C ALA A 164 -12.83 3.41 -2.77
N SER A 165 -13.27 2.17 -2.74
CA SER A 165 -14.67 1.81 -2.55
C SER A 165 -14.81 0.66 -1.55
N PRO A 166 -15.69 0.78 -0.54
CA PRO A 166 -16.06 -0.37 0.26
C PRO A 166 -16.81 -1.39 -0.61
N SER A 167 -16.59 -2.67 -0.34
CA SER A 167 -17.21 -3.80 -1.02
C SER A 167 -17.67 -4.79 0.04
N SER A 168 -18.97 -4.82 0.30
CA SER A 168 -19.63 -5.90 1.04
C SER A 168 -20.01 -6.99 0.06
N ALA A 169 -19.44 -8.18 0.21
CA ALA A 169 -19.71 -9.30 -0.69
C ALA A 169 -20.66 -10.30 -0.03
N GLY A 170 -21.90 -9.89 0.24
CA GLY A 170 -22.93 -10.75 0.88
C GLY A 170 -22.53 -11.24 2.28
N SER A 171 -23.41 -11.99 2.95
CA SER A 171 -23.19 -12.42 4.34
C SER A 171 -22.03 -13.41 4.52
N GLU A 172 -21.47 -13.96 3.43
CA GLU A 172 -20.42 -14.98 3.47
C GLU A 172 -19.00 -14.46 3.24
N LYS A 173 -18.84 -13.31 2.56
CA LYS A 173 -17.52 -12.70 2.33
C LYS A 173 -17.49 -11.37 3.07
N GLY A 174 -16.74 -11.35 4.18
CA GLY A 174 -16.60 -10.20 5.07
C GLY A 174 -16.20 -8.89 4.37
N THR A 175 -16.21 -7.80 5.13
CA THR A 175 -15.94 -6.44 4.64
C THR A 175 -14.60 -6.35 3.90
N SER A 176 -14.61 -5.76 2.71
CA SER A 176 -13.39 -5.49 1.95
C SER A 176 -13.38 -4.08 1.39
N TYR A 177 -12.18 -3.54 1.18
CA TYR A 177 -11.96 -2.20 0.65
C TYR A 177 -11.12 -2.32 -0.60
N ARG A 178 -11.66 -1.88 -1.74
CA ARG A 178 -11.06 -2.01 -3.06
C ARG A 178 -10.51 -0.68 -3.52
N PHE A 179 -9.31 -0.72 -4.09
CA PHE A 179 -8.60 0.43 -4.62
C PHE A 179 -8.23 0.14 -6.08
N ILE A 180 -8.73 0.99 -6.97
CA ILE A 180 -8.52 0.88 -8.42
C ILE A 180 -7.89 2.17 -8.95
N ILE A 181 -7.05 2.03 -9.97
CA ILE A 181 -6.42 3.18 -10.63
C ILE A 181 -7.41 3.76 -11.64
N LYS A 182 -7.80 5.02 -11.45
CA LYS A 182 -8.50 5.82 -12.45
C LYS A 182 -7.51 6.68 -13.21
N LYS A 183 -7.60 6.61 -14.55
CA LYS A 183 -6.93 7.52 -15.48
C LYS A 183 -7.92 8.61 -15.87
N GLU A 184 -7.41 9.82 -16.05
CA GLU A 184 -8.22 11.00 -16.39
C GLU A 184 -8.77 10.92 -17.82
N ASP A 185 -8.04 10.29 -18.74
CA ASP A 185 -8.48 10.10 -20.11
C ASP A 185 -9.48 8.94 -20.24
N ASN A 186 -10.56 9.18 -21.01
CA ASN A 186 -11.66 8.28 -21.42
C ASN A 186 -11.20 7.03 -22.22
N THR A 187 -10.05 6.47 -21.88
CA THR A 187 -9.56 5.19 -22.40
C THR A 187 -10.42 4.06 -21.83
N THR A 188 -10.92 3.23 -22.73
CA THR A 188 -11.92 2.20 -22.52
C THR A 188 -11.62 1.32 -21.30
N ASP A 189 -12.54 1.36 -20.33
CA ASP A 189 -12.86 0.53 -19.13
C ASP A 189 -12.01 -0.72 -18.77
N LYS A 190 -11.38 -1.42 -19.73
CA LYS A 190 -10.66 -2.68 -19.50
C LYS A 190 -9.31 -2.51 -18.80
N GLU A 191 -8.57 -1.43 -19.06
CA GLU A 191 -7.25 -1.21 -18.42
C GLU A 191 -7.34 -0.54 -17.05
N GLN A 192 -8.36 0.31 -16.83
CA GLN A 192 -8.57 1.03 -15.56
C GLN A 192 -8.71 0.07 -14.36
N CYS A 193 -9.17 -1.16 -14.60
CA CYS A 193 -9.32 -2.18 -13.56
C CYS A 193 -8.25 -3.29 -13.61
N ARG A 194 -7.13 -3.13 -14.34
CA ARG A 194 -6.12 -4.21 -14.46
C ARG A 194 -5.56 -4.61 -13.11
N MET A 195 -5.07 -3.62 -12.35
CA MET A 195 -4.50 -3.80 -11.03
C MET A 195 -5.49 -3.33 -9.98
N ILE A 196 -5.75 -4.18 -8.99
CA ILE A 196 -6.65 -3.88 -7.88
C ILE A 196 -5.90 -4.18 -6.59
N MET A 197 -5.84 -3.21 -5.70
CA MET A 197 -5.40 -3.43 -4.33
C MET A 197 -6.65 -3.62 -3.47
N GLN A 198 -6.68 -4.64 -2.62
CA GLN A 198 -7.84 -4.97 -1.80
C GLN A 198 -7.44 -5.30 -0.37
N TRP A 199 -7.86 -4.49 0.59
CA TRP A 199 -7.79 -4.84 2.00
C TRP A 199 -9.02 -5.69 2.36
N GLU A 200 -8.80 -6.87 2.91
CA GLU A 200 -9.84 -7.80 3.35
C GLU A 200 -9.85 -7.89 4.86
N LYS A 201 -11.00 -7.59 5.50
CA LYS A 201 -11.18 -7.79 6.94
C LYS A 201 -11.17 -9.29 7.25
N ARG A 202 -10.43 -9.67 8.27
CA ARG A 202 -10.38 -11.03 8.80
C ARG A 202 -10.57 -10.98 10.30
N GLU A 203 -11.45 -11.85 10.78
CA GLU A 203 -11.61 -12.13 12.19
C GLU A 203 -10.54 -13.14 12.60
N LEU A 204 -9.69 -12.76 13.56
CA LEU A 204 -8.83 -13.72 14.24
C LEU A 204 -9.67 -14.36 15.36
N SER A 205 -9.84 -15.68 15.30
CA SER A 205 -10.63 -16.42 16.29
C SER A 205 -10.12 -16.17 17.71
N GLY A 206 -10.91 -15.49 18.55
CA GLY A 206 -10.70 -15.43 20.00
C GLY A 206 -10.81 -14.08 20.71
N SER A 207 -11.04 -12.94 20.04
CA SER A 207 -11.33 -11.65 20.71
C SER A 207 -11.87 -10.61 19.72
N SER A 208 -12.85 -9.81 20.14
CA SER A 208 -13.41 -8.69 19.37
C SER A 208 -12.43 -7.54 19.11
N ASP A 209 -11.26 -7.55 19.77
CA ASP A 209 -10.22 -6.54 19.58
C ASP A 209 -9.12 -6.95 18.58
N ASN A 210 -9.24 -8.16 18.01
CA ASN A 210 -8.25 -8.74 17.09
C ASN A 210 -8.68 -8.63 15.62
N GLU A 211 -9.21 -7.48 15.23
CA GLU A 211 -9.50 -7.18 13.82
C GLU A 211 -8.18 -7.06 13.04
N GLN A 212 -8.03 -7.89 12.01
CA GLN A 212 -6.88 -7.84 11.11
C GLN A 212 -7.36 -7.58 9.68
N PHE A 213 -6.63 -6.73 8.96
CA PHE A 213 -6.79 -6.57 7.52
C PHE A 213 -5.63 -7.22 6.79
N VAL A 214 -5.93 -7.85 5.66
CA VAL A 214 -4.93 -8.44 4.76
C VAL A 214 -4.98 -7.75 3.40
N LEU A 215 -3.86 -7.21 2.94
CA LEU A 215 -3.77 -6.56 1.63
C LEU A 215 -3.44 -7.57 0.55
N MET A 216 -4.29 -7.60 -0.45
CA MET A 216 -4.16 -8.43 -1.65
C MET A 216 -3.91 -7.54 -2.87
N ALA A 217 -2.82 -7.78 -3.58
CA ALA A 217 -2.60 -7.29 -4.94
C ALA A 217 -3.23 -8.27 -5.93
N ILE A 218 -4.15 -7.78 -6.76
CA ILE A 218 -4.88 -8.57 -7.76
C ILE A 218 -4.50 -8.03 -9.14
N ASP A 219 -3.87 -8.87 -9.96
CA ASP A 219 -3.65 -8.62 -11.39
C ASP A 219 -4.68 -9.42 -12.19
N ARG A 220 -5.64 -8.73 -12.81
CA ARG A 220 -6.68 -9.37 -13.62
C ARG A 220 -6.14 -9.95 -14.92
N LYS A 221 -5.11 -9.33 -15.50
CA LYS A 221 -4.48 -9.80 -16.75
C LYS A 221 -3.73 -11.11 -16.49
N ALA A 222 -2.97 -11.16 -15.40
CA ALA A 222 -2.23 -12.36 -15.00
C ALA A 222 -3.12 -13.40 -14.27
N ARG A 223 -4.37 -13.06 -13.94
CA ARG A 223 -5.31 -13.87 -13.14
C ARG A 223 -4.70 -14.30 -11.80
N ARG A 224 -3.92 -13.41 -11.18
CA ARG A 224 -3.24 -13.69 -9.90
C ARG A 224 -3.75 -12.78 -8.80
N LYS A 225 -3.80 -13.34 -7.59
CA LYS A 225 -4.09 -12.63 -6.34
C LYS A 225 -2.99 -12.98 -5.35
N SER A 226 -2.35 -11.99 -4.75
CA SER A 226 -1.16 -12.17 -3.91
C SER A 226 -1.24 -11.31 -2.66
N ARG A 227 -0.98 -11.90 -1.50
CA ARG A 227 -0.89 -11.16 -0.23
C ARG A 227 0.42 -10.38 -0.20
N ILE A 228 0.36 -9.11 0.17
CA ILE A 228 1.55 -8.23 0.26
C ILE A 228 1.73 -7.60 1.64
N ALA A 229 0.66 -7.44 2.43
CA ALA A 229 0.74 -6.85 3.75
C ALA A 229 -0.40 -7.29 4.68
N THR A 230 -0.24 -6.98 5.96
CA THR A 230 -1.28 -7.03 7.00
C THR A 230 -1.30 -5.77 7.82
N MET A 231 -2.46 -5.44 8.38
CA MET A 231 -2.68 -4.28 9.23
C MET A 231 -3.53 -4.68 10.44
N THR A 232 -3.19 -4.17 11.61
CA THR A 232 -4.02 -4.18 12.83
C THR A 232 -4.06 -2.76 13.41
N ARG A 233 -4.80 -2.53 14.50
CA ARG A 233 -4.77 -1.24 15.21
C ARG A 233 -3.37 -0.82 15.68
N ALA A 234 -2.47 -1.79 15.89
CA ALA A 234 -1.12 -1.54 16.38
C ALA A 234 -0.13 -1.16 15.27
N GLY A 235 -0.38 -1.55 14.01
CA GLY A 235 0.61 -1.34 12.95
C GLY A 235 0.42 -2.15 11.68
N PHE A 236 1.48 -2.18 10.88
CA PHE A 236 1.55 -2.85 9.59
C PHE A 236 2.71 -3.84 9.54
N ASP A 237 2.51 -4.95 8.83
CA ASP A 237 3.57 -5.87 8.44
C ASP A 237 3.50 -6.05 6.91
N ILE A 238 4.55 -5.59 6.22
CA ILE A 238 4.71 -5.69 4.77
C ILE A 238 5.69 -6.82 4.50
N SER A 239 5.30 -7.77 3.65
CA SER A 239 6.14 -8.92 3.30
C SER A 239 5.83 -9.41 1.88
N VAL A 240 6.71 -9.11 0.94
CA VAL A 240 6.70 -9.61 -0.43
C VAL A 240 7.95 -10.45 -0.66
N LYS A 241 7.78 -11.77 -0.79
CA LYS A 241 8.90 -12.73 -0.86
C LYS A 241 9.10 -13.38 -2.23
N LYS A 242 8.12 -13.29 -3.12
CA LYS A 242 8.15 -13.95 -4.44
C LYS A 242 8.44 -12.92 -5.52
N SER A 243 9.39 -13.21 -6.39
CA SER A 243 9.75 -12.37 -7.55
C SER A 243 8.54 -12.06 -8.43
N SER A 244 7.68 -13.06 -8.66
CA SER A 244 6.45 -12.87 -9.43
C SER A 244 5.50 -11.83 -8.84
N ILE A 245 5.47 -11.66 -7.52
CA ILE A 245 4.68 -10.60 -6.88
C ILE A 245 5.36 -9.24 -7.10
N LEU A 246 6.70 -9.18 -7.01
CA LEU A 246 7.44 -7.95 -7.31
C LEU A 246 7.23 -7.49 -8.75
N ASP A 247 7.18 -8.40 -9.72
CA ASP A 247 6.93 -8.05 -11.12
C ASP A 247 5.53 -7.45 -11.34
N HIS A 248 4.54 -7.97 -10.61
CA HIS A 248 3.19 -7.43 -10.62
C HIS A 248 3.13 -6.04 -9.97
N LEU A 249 3.90 -5.83 -8.90
CA LEU A 249 4.03 -4.53 -8.24
C LEU A 249 4.77 -3.51 -9.11
N ARG A 250 5.82 -3.91 -9.84
CA ARG A 250 6.49 -3.06 -10.84
C ARG A 250 5.54 -2.65 -11.95
N THR A 251 4.75 -3.60 -12.46
CA THR A 251 3.70 -3.31 -13.44
C THR A 251 2.72 -2.28 -12.88
N CYS A 252 2.30 -2.46 -11.62
CA CYS A 252 1.39 -1.52 -10.97
C CYS A 252 2.00 -0.13 -10.80
N LEU A 253 3.28 -0.03 -10.43
CA LEU A 253 4.03 1.23 -10.36
C LEU A 253 4.03 1.95 -11.71
N VAL A 254 4.32 1.25 -12.81
CA VAL A 254 4.27 1.83 -14.16
C VAL A 254 2.88 2.37 -14.50
N LEU A 255 1.82 1.64 -14.12
CA LEU A 255 0.43 2.07 -14.34
C LEU A 255 0.05 3.32 -13.53
N THR A 256 0.80 3.68 -12.49
CA THR A 256 0.57 4.92 -11.74
C THR A 256 1.06 6.17 -12.46
N GLU A 257 1.83 6.01 -13.55
CA GLU A 257 2.38 7.10 -14.35
C GLU A 257 3.20 8.08 -13.48
N PRO A 258 4.36 7.63 -12.95
CA PRO A 258 5.18 8.47 -12.10
C PRO A 258 5.59 9.78 -12.80
N VAL A 259 5.71 10.85 -12.02
CA VAL A 259 6.01 12.19 -12.56
C VAL A 259 7.45 12.28 -13.08
N SER A 260 8.39 11.51 -12.51
CA SER A 260 9.80 11.43 -12.90
C SER A 260 10.21 9.98 -13.16
N GLU A 261 11.06 9.71 -14.15
CA GLU A 261 11.60 8.36 -14.42
C GLU A 261 12.61 7.91 -13.36
N ASP A 262 13.31 8.86 -12.71
CA ASP A 262 14.15 8.63 -11.53
C ASP A 262 13.35 8.44 -10.24
N SER A 263 12.02 8.29 -10.35
CA SER A 263 11.15 8.22 -9.17
C SER A 263 11.46 7.02 -8.28
N THR A 264 11.33 7.30 -6.99
CA THR A 264 11.19 6.41 -5.83
C THR A 264 11.35 4.92 -6.13
N ASP A 265 12.38 4.31 -5.54
CA ASP A 265 12.62 2.89 -5.68
C ASP A 265 11.38 2.05 -5.31
N LEU A 266 11.24 0.87 -5.93
CA LEU A 266 10.06 0.01 -5.77
C LEU A 266 9.72 -0.27 -4.29
N GLU A 267 10.72 -0.43 -3.42
CA GLU A 267 10.49 -0.74 -2.01
C GLU A 267 9.85 0.44 -1.28
N THR A 268 10.41 1.64 -1.45
CA THR A 268 9.83 2.87 -0.91
C THR A 268 8.42 3.13 -1.46
N TRP A 269 8.21 2.90 -2.75
CA TRP A 269 6.88 3.04 -3.36
C TRP A 269 5.87 2.07 -2.75
N VAL A 270 6.25 0.80 -2.56
CA VAL A 270 5.39 -0.20 -1.91
C VAL A 270 5.04 0.24 -0.48
N TYR A 271 6.00 0.73 0.30
CA TYR A 271 5.73 1.21 1.66
C TYR A 271 4.72 2.36 1.65
N ASN A 272 4.96 3.40 0.84
CA ASN A 272 4.08 4.55 0.78
C ASN A 272 2.66 4.16 0.31
N LEU A 273 2.55 3.29 -0.70
CA LEU A 273 1.27 2.79 -1.18
C LEU A 273 0.53 2.04 -0.08
N VAL A 274 1.14 0.98 0.48
CA VAL A 274 0.49 0.10 1.45
C VAL A 274 0.02 0.88 2.69
N LEU A 275 0.90 1.74 3.24
CA LEU A 275 0.58 2.54 4.41
C LEU A 275 -0.57 3.51 4.12
N THR A 276 -0.54 4.22 2.99
CA THR A 276 -1.58 5.19 2.62
C THR A 276 -2.93 4.51 2.37
N LEU A 277 -2.97 3.40 1.62
CA LEU A 277 -4.20 2.63 1.41
C LEU A 277 -4.74 2.11 2.74
N GLY A 278 -3.86 1.62 3.61
CA GLY A 278 -4.22 1.15 4.95
C GLY A 278 -4.78 2.24 5.86
N VAL A 279 -4.18 3.42 5.87
CA VAL A 279 -4.70 4.60 6.60
C VAL A 279 -6.08 4.99 6.11
N THR A 280 -6.35 4.87 4.81
CA THR A 280 -7.68 5.12 4.25
C THR A 280 -8.71 4.12 4.80
N VAL A 281 -8.35 2.84 4.92
CA VAL A 281 -9.21 1.81 5.56
C VAL A 281 -9.38 2.10 7.06
N ALA A 282 -8.29 2.40 7.76
CA ALA A 282 -8.31 2.75 9.18
C ALA A 282 -9.22 3.96 9.45
N SER A 283 -9.24 4.95 8.55
CA SER A 283 -10.19 6.08 8.63
C SER A 283 -11.63 5.65 8.50
N GLN A 284 -11.94 4.71 7.59
CA GLN A 284 -13.30 4.22 7.35
C GLN A 284 -13.79 3.32 8.49
N GLU A 285 -12.89 2.56 9.12
CA GLU A 285 -13.17 1.73 10.30
C GLU A 285 -13.14 2.53 11.63
N GLY A 286 -12.95 3.85 11.59
CA GLY A 286 -12.95 4.70 12.79
C GLY A 286 -11.71 4.54 13.68
N TRP A 287 -10.59 4.07 13.15
CA TRP A 287 -9.35 3.87 13.92
C TRP A 287 -8.52 5.15 14.11
N LEU A 288 -8.86 6.25 13.42
CA LEU A 288 -8.13 7.53 13.50
C LEU A 288 -8.69 8.52 14.54
N SER A 289 -9.80 8.17 15.20
CA SER A 289 -10.45 8.99 16.23
C SER A 289 -9.96 8.68 17.64
#